data_AF-A0A371FVF1-F1
#
_entry.id   AF-A0A371FVF1-F1
#
_cell.length_a   1.000
_cell.length_b   1.000
_cell.length_c   1.000
_cell.angle_alpha   90.00
_cell.angle_beta   90.00
_cell.angle_gamma   90.00
#
_symmetry.space_group_name_H-M   'P 1'
#
loop_
_entity.id
_entity.type
_entity.pdbx_description
1 polymer ?
#
loop_
_entity_poly.entity_id
_entity_poly.type
_entity_poly.pdbx_seq_one_letter_code
_entity_poly.pdbx_strand_id
1 'polypeptide(L)'
;PKRRIRIRRDPKGSAVFSAVLDPYDMPITRGDDLVEPYNIIPLHTHTPVADHPSLRFPEVRAASAALRSIGGLRRPPSPRWHLGMDLLDWLALFFGFQNDNVRNQREHLVLHLANAQMRLSPPPDTLDPTVLHSFRTKLLRNYTAWCSYLHVKPNVLVSDHRQELLYVALYLLIWGEAANLRFLPECISYIFHHMAMDLNRILHDHDSLHEPSPHDETNFLERVVKPIYQTLLSEVESSRDGTVAHCKWRNYDDINEFFWSKRCFKNLKWPIDVGSDFFTKRVGKTGFVERRSFWNLFRSFDRLWVMLVLFLQVAIIVALEDRAYPWHALQDRDVQVRLLTIFLTWSALRFLQSLLDLLMQCRLGMKHQITYTSICFTLLYRIIAGWFPRRQLGLE
;
A
#
# COMPACT_ATOMS: atom_id res chain seq x y z
N PRO A 1 -40.03 -12.91 10.68
CA PRO A 1 -39.68 -13.91 9.64
C PRO A 1 -38.56 -14.85 10.11
N LYS A 2 -38.89 -16.13 10.36
CA LYS A 2 -37.98 -17.14 10.92
C LYS A 2 -36.80 -17.39 9.96
N ARG A 3 -35.59 -16.92 10.30
CA ARG A 3 -34.36 -17.23 9.55
C ARG A 3 -33.88 -18.64 9.95
N ARG A 4 -33.86 -19.56 8.99
CA ARG A 4 -33.41 -20.95 9.18
C ARG A 4 -31.92 -21.02 8.87
N ILE A 5 -31.08 -21.14 9.90
CA ILE A 5 -29.64 -21.37 9.74
C ILE A 5 -29.44 -22.85 9.39
N ARG A 6 -28.84 -23.15 8.23
CA ARG A 6 -28.51 -24.52 7.83
C ARG A 6 -26.98 -24.70 7.87
N ILE A 7 -26.49 -25.28 8.96
CA ILE A 7 -25.08 -25.66 9.10
C ILE A 7 -24.88 -26.97 8.35
N ARG A 8 -24.14 -26.97 7.25
CA ARG A 8 -23.67 -28.21 6.60
C ARG A 8 -22.22 -28.46 7.02
N ARG A 9 -21.96 -29.64 7.58
CA ARG A 9 -20.61 -30.18 7.76
C ARG A 9 -20.19 -30.84 6.46
N ASP A 10 -19.05 -30.43 5.91
CA ASP A 10 -18.40 -31.10 4.79
C ASP A 10 -17.63 -32.33 5.31
N PRO A 11 -17.50 -33.44 4.55
CA PRO A 11 -16.83 -34.66 5.01
C PRO A 11 -15.32 -34.48 5.31
N LYS A 12 -14.75 -33.31 4.99
CA LYS A 12 -13.34 -32.96 5.23
C LYS A 12 -13.11 -32.01 6.42
N GLY A 13 -14.12 -31.81 7.29
CA GLY A 13 -13.94 -31.09 8.56
C GLY A 13 -13.80 -29.56 8.45
N SER A 14 -14.02 -28.97 7.27
CA SER A 14 -14.12 -27.52 7.13
C SER A 14 -15.59 -27.08 7.27
N ALA A 15 -15.88 -26.20 8.23
CA ALA A 15 -17.16 -25.51 8.31
C ALA A 15 -17.09 -24.23 7.47
N VAL A 16 -17.78 -24.20 6.33
CA VAL A 16 -17.94 -22.99 5.51
C VAL A 16 -19.21 -22.29 5.97
N PHE A 17 -19.07 -21.09 6.54
CA PHE A 17 -20.20 -20.21 6.80
C PHE A 17 -20.56 -19.47 5.51
N SER A 18 -21.69 -19.82 4.90
CA SER A 18 -22.28 -19.07 3.80
C SER A 18 -23.58 -18.44 4.29
N ALA A 19 -23.57 -17.12 4.46
CA ALA A 19 -24.78 -16.32 4.62
C ALA A 19 -25.14 -15.76 3.25
N VAL A 20 -26.26 -16.21 2.68
CA VAL A 20 -26.85 -15.59 1.49
C VAL A 20 -27.65 -14.38 1.99
N LEU A 21 -27.23 -13.18 1.60
CA LEU A 21 -27.96 -11.93 1.83
C LEU A 21 -28.69 -11.58 0.52
N ASP A 22 -30.02 -11.54 0.56
CA ASP A 22 -30.81 -10.89 -0.50
C ASP A 22 -30.63 -9.37 -0.36
N PRO A 23 -30.23 -8.67 -1.44
CA PRO A 23 -30.22 -7.21 -1.48
C PRO A 23 -31.65 -6.72 -1.75
N TYR A 24 -31.99 -5.52 -1.28
CA TYR A 24 -33.33 -4.89 -1.28
C TYR A 24 -34.22 -5.23 -0.08
N ASP A 25 -33.99 -4.51 1.02
CA ASP A 25 -35.02 -3.65 1.61
C ASP A 25 -34.41 -2.81 2.75
N MET A 26 -34.27 -1.51 2.49
CA MET A 26 -34.10 -0.49 3.52
C MET A 26 -35.49 0.09 3.84
N PRO A 27 -35.79 0.26 5.13
CA PRO A 27 -36.29 1.55 5.57
C PRO A 27 -35.46 2.09 6.74
N ILE A 28 -35.01 3.33 6.57
CA ILE A 28 -34.62 4.21 7.67
C ILE A 28 -35.93 4.75 8.25
N THR A 29 -36.26 4.41 9.50
CA THR A 29 -37.26 5.13 10.28
C THR A 29 -36.71 5.49 11.65
N ARG A 30 -36.83 6.80 11.95
CA ARG A 30 -36.58 7.44 13.24
C ARG A 30 -37.69 7.06 14.23
N GLY A 31 -37.29 6.81 15.48
CA GLY A 31 -38.15 6.66 16.65
C GLY A 31 -37.63 5.50 17.50
N ASP A 32 -37.17 5.82 18.73
CA ASP A 32 -36.78 5.04 19.94
C ASP A 32 -36.81 3.48 19.98
N ASP A 33 -36.71 2.80 18.85
CA ASP A 33 -36.48 1.38 18.73
C ASP A 33 -34.97 1.16 18.52
N LEU A 34 -34.37 0.48 19.49
CA LEU A 34 -32.98 0.03 19.47
C LEU A 34 -32.69 -0.66 18.14
N VAL A 35 -32.05 0.05 17.19
CA VAL A 35 -31.54 -0.55 15.96
C VAL A 35 -30.57 -1.65 16.37
N GLU A 36 -31.02 -2.90 16.28
CA GLU A 36 -30.18 -4.06 16.51
C GLU A 36 -28.99 -3.97 15.56
N PRO A 37 -27.74 -3.93 16.08
CA PRO A 37 -26.56 -3.84 15.23
C PRO A 37 -26.52 -5.00 14.23
N TYR A 38 -25.99 -4.75 13.03
CA TYR A 38 -25.76 -5.75 11.97
C TYR A 38 -24.78 -6.90 12.34
N ASN A 39 -24.44 -7.01 13.62
CA ASN A 39 -23.48 -7.95 14.19
C ASN A 39 -24.13 -9.31 14.43
N ILE A 40 -23.51 -10.38 13.95
CA ILE A 40 -24.01 -11.75 14.03
C ILE A 40 -23.88 -12.28 15.46
N ILE A 41 -22.90 -11.80 16.22
CA ILE A 41 -22.68 -12.19 17.62
C ILE A 41 -23.13 -11.04 18.53
N PRO A 42 -24.13 -11.26 19.42
CA PRO A 42 -24.60 -10.23 20.34
C PRO A 42 -23.61 -10.05 21.51
N LEU A 43 -22.45 -9.47 21.22
CA LEU A 43 -21.40 -9.17 22.20
C LEU A 43 -21.67 -7.87 22.99
N HIS A 44 -22.62 -7.07 22.53
CA HIS A 44 -22.88 -5.69 22.97
C HIS A 44 -23.98 -5.58 24.04
N THR A 45 -24.77 -6.63 24.23
CA THR A 45 -25.89 -6.61 25.16
C THR A 45 -25.40 -7.00 26.55
N HIS A 46 -25.58 -6.09 27.52
CA HIS A 46 -25.23 -6.33 28.94
C HIS A 46 -25.98 -7.51 29.55
N THR A 47 -27.09 -7.89 28.94
CA THR A 47 -27.76 -9.17 29.18
C THR A 47 -27.10 -10.21 28.29
N PRO A 48 -26.38 -11.21 28.83
CA PRO A 48 -26.02 -12.36 28.04
C PRO A 48 -27.34 -12.93 27.51
N VAL A 49 -27.57 -12.82 26.20
CA VAL A 49 -28.57 -13.64 25.55
C VAL A 49 -27.98 -15.05 25.62
N ALA A 50 -28.13 -15.68 26.79
CA ALA A 50 -27.55 -16.96 27.15
C ALA A 50 -27.93 -18.06 26.14
N ASP A 51 -28.98 -17.78 25.34
CA ASP A 51 -29.52 -18.65 24.31
C ASP A 51 -29.00 -18.37 22.89
N HIS A 52 -28.10 -17.40 22.66
CA HIS A 52 -27.61 -17.16 21.31
C HIS A 52 -26.76 -18.35 20.80
N PRO A 53 -27.08 -18.96 19.64
CA PRO A 53 -26.42 -20.18 19.17
C PRO A 53 -24.91 -20.09 19.05
N SER A 54 -24.35 -18.89 18.81
CA SER A 54 -22.90 -18.69 18.69
C SER A 54 -22.14 -18.87 20.02
N LEU A 55 -22.79 -18.64 21.17
CA LEU A 55 -22.17 -18.81 22.49
C LEU A 55 -22.09 -20.28 22.94
N ARG A 56 -22.68 -21.21 22.17
CA ARG A 56 -22.55 -22.66 22.40
C ARG A 56 -21.13 -23.15 22.16
N PHE A 57 -20.39 -22.50 21.28
CA PHE A 57 -19.01 -22.85 20.94
C PHE A 57 -18.05 -22.37 22.04
N PRO A 58 -17.27 -23.28 22.69
CA PRO A 58 -16.33 -22.91 23.73
C PRO A 58 -15.28 -21.89 23.27
N GLU A 59 -14.88 -21.94 22.00
CA GLU A 59 -13.86 -21.07 21.41
C GLU A 59 -14.33 -19.61 21.33
N VAL A 60 -15.61 -19.40 21.02
CA VAL A 60 -16.24 -18.07 20.99
C VAL A 60 -16.35 -17.51 22.41
N ARG A 61 -16.70 -18.35 23.40
CA ARG A 61 -16.74 -17.94 24.81
C ARG A 61 -15.34 -17.62 25.33
N ALA A 62 -14.33 -18.43 25.00
CA ALA A 62 -12.94 -18.22 25.38
C ALA A 62 -12.42 -16.88 24.85
N ALA A 63 -12.62 -16.59 23.57
CA ALA A 63 -12.23 -15.30 22.96
C ALA A 63 -12.98 -14.12 23.58
N SER A 64 -14.29 -14.24 23.79
CA SER A 64 -15.11 -13.18 24.40
C SER A 64 -14.74 -12.92 25.85
N ALA A 65 -14.41 -13.96 26.62
CA ALA A 65 -13.94 -13.86 27.99
C ALA A 65 -12.58 -13.16 28.07
N ALA A 66 -11.66 -13.49 27.14
CA ALA A 66 -10.36 -12.83 27.05
C ALA A 66 -10.48 -11.32 26.78
N LEU A 67 -11.47 -10.87 25.99
CA LEU A 67 -11.70 -9.43 25.79
C LEU A 67 -12.21 -8.71 27.05
N ARG A 68 -12.81 -9.42 28.01
CA ARG A 68 -13.30 -8.83 29.27
C ARG A 68 -12.23 -8.76 30.37
N SER A 69 -11.01 -9.22 30.12
CA SER A 69 -9.93 -9.24 31.11
C SER A 69 -9.30 -7.85 31.33
N ILE A 70 -10.05 -6.90 31.88
CA ILE A 70 -9.60 -5.51 32.13
C ILE A 70 -8.84 -5.36 33.46
N GLY A 71 -8.90 -6.35 34.35
CA GLY A 71 -8.40 -6.26 35.73
C GLY A 71 -6.98 -5.68 35.85
N GLY A 72 -6.82 -4.55 36.54
CA GLY A 72 -5.54 -3.88 36.75
C GLY A 72 -5.20 -2.75 35.75
N LEU A 73 -6.04 -2.47 34.75
CA LEU A 73 -5.89 -1.26 33.92
C LEU A 73 -6.43 -0.03 34.64
N ARG A 74 -5.80 1.14 34.39
CA ARG A 74 -6.31 2.44 34.83
C ARG A 74 -7.70 2.69 34.22
N ARG A 75 -8.59 3.32 35.01
CA ARG A 75 -9.91 3.73 34.52
C ARG A 75 -9.77 4.88 33.53
N PRO A 76 -10.44 4.82 32.36
CA PRO A 76 -10.44 5.94 31.42
C PRO A 76 -11.11 7.18 32.03
N PRO A 77 -10.71 8.39 31.63
CA PRO A 77 -11.23 9.66 32.15
C PRO A 77 -12.64 10.00 31.63
N SER A 78 -13.45 9.01 31.23
CA SER A 78 -14.76 9.23 30.64
C SER A 78 -15.89 8.81 31.61
N PRO A 79 -16.94 9.64 31.80
CA PRO A 79 -18.09 9.28 32.62
C PRO A 79 -18.92 8.13 32.00
N ARG A 80 -18.67 7.79 30.73
CA ARG A 80 -19.34 6.68 30.04
C ARG A 80 -18.81 5.31 30.48
N TRP A 81 -17.66 5.26 31.16
CA TRP A 81 -17.04 4.00 31.57
C TRP A 81 -17.86 3.26 32.62
N HIS A 82 -18.14 1.98 32.37
CA HIS A 82 -18.80 1.09 33.32
C HIS A 82 -18.13 -0.29 33.38
N LEU A 83 -18.32 -1.02 34.48
CA LEU A 83 -17.65 -2.31 34.75
C LEU A 83 -17.97 -3.43 33.72
N GLY A 84 -19.06 -3.30 32.97
CA GLY A 84 -19.42 -4.25 31.90
C GLY A 84 -18.78 -4.00 30.53
N MET A 85 -17.91 -2.98 30.40
CA MET A 85 -17.18 -2.69 29.15
C MET A 85 -16.02 -3.69 28.94
N ASP A 86 -15.51 -3.80 27.73
CA ASP A 86 -14.37 -4.67 27.39
C ASP A 86 -13.08 -3.90 27.02
N LEU A 87 -12.02 -4.62 26.65
CA LEU A 87 -10.74 -4.01 26.26
C LEU A 87 -10.85 -3.07 25.05
N LEU A 88 -11.78 -3.32 24.11
CA LEU A 88 -11.95 -2.46 22.94
C LEU A 88 -12.68 -1.18 23.30
N ASP A 89 -13.69 -1.24 24.19
CA ASP A 89 -14.34 -0.05 24.73
C ASP A 89 -13.32 0.81 25.50
N TRP A 90 -12.43 0.17 26.26
CA TRP A 90 -11.35 0.86 26.96
C TRP A 90 -10.44 1.63 25.99
N LEU A 91 -10.00 1.00 24.88
CA LEU A 91 -9.23 1.66 23.83
C LEU A 91 -10.04 2.80 23.17
N ALA A 92 -11.33 2.57 22.92
CA ALA A 92 -12.21 3.56 22.30
C ALA A 92 -12.31 4.84 23.12
N LEU A 93 -12.41 4.73 24.44
CA LEU A 93 -12.51 5.89 25.33
C LEU A 93 -11.19 6.66 25.46
N PHE A 94 -10.04 5.99 25.37
CA PHE A 94 -8.74 6.67 25.42
C PHE A 94 -8.37 7.35 24.10
N PHE A 95 -8.65 6.70 22.97
CA PHE A 95 -8.23 7.17 21.64
C PHE A 95 -9.34 7.84 20.82
N GLY A 96 -10.59 7.81 21.28
CA GLY A 96 -11.73 8.43 20.60
C GLY A 96 -12.16 7.69 19.33
N PHE A 97 -12.23 6.36 19.35
CA PHE A 97 -12.74 5.56 18.22
C PHE A 97 -14.27 5.59 18.18
N GLN A 98 -14.85 5.47 16.97
CA GLN A 98 -16.29 5.41 16.76
C GLN A 98 -16.90 4.14 17.33
N ASN A 99 -18.05 4.25 18.00
CA ASN A 99 -18.72 3.11 18.63
C ASN A 99 -19.06 1.98 17.64
N ASP A 100 -19.51 2.31 16.42
CA ASP A 100 -19.85 1.29 15.42
C ASP A 100 -18.61 0.56 14.88
N ASN A 101 -17.49 1.28 14.74
CA ASN A 101 -16.20 0.66 14.40
C ASN A 101 -15.77 -0.33 15.48
N VAL A 102 -15.82 0.09 16.75
CA VAL A 102 -15.50 -0.77 17.91
C VAL A 102 -16.37 -2.02 17.90
N ARG A 103 -17.68 -1.86 17.67
CA ARG A 103 -18.61 -2.98 17.64
C ARG A 103 -18.29 -3.98 16.53
N ASN A 104 -17.98 -3.51 15.34
CA ASN A 104 -17.64 -4.34 14.19
C ASN A 104 -16.29 -5.05 14.37
N GLN A 105 -15.27 -4.32 14.85
CA GLN A 105 -13.94 -4.89 15.09
C GLN A 105 -13.93 -5.90 16.25
N ARG A 106 -14.79 -5.71 17.25
CA ARG A 106 -15.00 -6.68 18.34
C ARG A 106 -15.44 -8.04 17.79
N GLU A 107 -16.50 -8.06 16.98
CA GLU A 107 -16.98 -9.30 16.37
C GLU A 107 -15.94 -9.91 15.44
N HIS A 108 -15.32 -9.08 14.59
CA HIS A 108 -14.27 -9.52 13.68
C HIS A 108 -13.10 -10.21 14.41
N LEU A 109 -12.63 -9.62 15.50
CA LEU A 109 -11.56 -10.19 16.33
C LEU A 109 -11.98 -11.50 16.98
N VAL A 110 -13.17 -11.55 17.59
CA VAL A 110 -13.71 -12.78 18.22
C VAL A 110 -13.81 -13.91 17.20
N LEU A 111 -14.32 -13.63 16.00
CA LEU A 111 -14.45 -14.63 14.93
C LEU A 111 -13.09 -15.17 14.48
N HIS A 112 -12.09 -14.32 14.27
CA HIS A 112 -10.74 -14.77 13.88
C HIS A 112 -10.09 -15.64 14.95
N LEU A 113 -10.18 -15.22 16.22
CA LEU A 113 -9.61 -15.98 17.34
C LEU A 113 -10.33 -17.31 17.53
N ALA A 114 -11.68 -17.32 17.49
CA ALA A 114 -12.46 -18.54 17.59
C ALA A 114 -12.13 -19.51 16.44
N ASN A 115 -12.11 -19.03 15.19
CA ASN A 115 -11.79 -19.84 14.01
C ASN A 115 -10.39 -20.43 14.07
N ALA A 116 -9.42 -19.72 14.65
CA ALA A 116 -8.06 -20.22 14.81
C ALA A 116 -7.99 -21.27 15.94
N GLN A 117 -8.68 -21.06 17.06
CA GLN A 117 -8.76 -22.03 18.16
C GLN A 117 -9.45 -23.32 17.77
N MET A 118 -10.48 -23.27 16.93
CA MET A 118 -11.17 -24.47 16.42
C MET A 118 -10.25 -25.43 15.64
N ARG A 119 -9.08 -24.96 15.20
CA ARG A 119 -8.08 -25.79 14.51
C ARG A 119 -7.14 -26.50 15.47
N LEU A 120 -7.17 -26.18 16.76
CA LEU A 120 -6.44 -26.89 17.80
C LEU A 120 -7.21 -28.16 18.20
N SER A 121 -6.47 -29.24 18.47
CA SER A 121 -7.05 -30.52 18.90
C SER A 121 -6.32 -31.01 20.15
N PRO A 122 -6.99 -31.05 21.32
CA PRO A 122 -8.37 -30.64 21.58
C PRO A 122 -8.56 -29.11 21.59
N PRO A 123 -9.79 -28.59 21.35
CA PRO A 123 -10.06 -27.16 21.45
C PRO A 123 -9.97 -26.71 22.92
N PRO A 124 -9.20 -25.65 23.23
CA PRO A 124 -9.02 -25.18 24.60
C PRO A 124 -10.25 -24.40 25.10
N ASP A 125 -10.52 -24.49 26.40
CA ASP A 125 -11.59 -23.72 27.07
C ASP A 125 -11.22 -22.25 27.31
N THR A 126 -9.91 -21.93 27.21
CA THR A 126 -9.35 -20.58 27.36
C THR A 126 -8.60 -20.18 26.09
N LEU A 127 -8.43 -18.87 25.88
CA LEU A 127 -7.72 -18.37 24.70
C LEU A 127 -6.26 -18.83 24.71
N ASP A 128 -5.87 -19.63 23.72
CA ASP A 128 -4.51 -20.14 23.60
C ASP A 128 -3.51 -19.02 23.25
N PRO A 129 -2.42 -18.84 24.02
CA PRO A 129 -1.35 -17.87 23.74
C PRO A 129 -0.80 -17.97 22.32
N THR A 130 -0.60 -19.20 21.83
CA THR A 130 0.07 -19.47 20.55
C THR A 130 -0.78 -18.98 19.38
N VAL A 131 -2.11 -19.09 19.51
CA VAL A 131 -3.07 -18.59 18.53
C VAL A 131 -3.00 -17.07 18.46
N LEU A 132 -3.06 -16.40 19.63
CA LEU A 132 -2.96 -14.95 19.71
C LEU A 132 -1.63 -14.45 19.16
N HIS A 133 -0.54 -15.11 19.50
CA HIS A 133 0.80 -14.78 19.03
C HIS A 133 0.95 -14.93 17.52
N SER A 134 0.47 -16.04 16.95
CA SER A 134 0.46 -16.24 15.50
C SER A 134 -0.39 -15.19 14.80
N PHE A 135 -1.54 -14.84 15.38
CA PHE A 135 -2.44 -13.82 14.84
C PHE A 135 -1.79 -12.43 14.83
N ARG A 136 -1.23 -11.98 15.96
CA ARG A 136 -0.51 -10.69 16.04
C ARG A 136 0.63 -10.63 15.04
N THR A 137 1.45 -11.68 14.97
CA THR A 137 2.63 -11.71 14.09
C THR A 137 2.24 -11.59 12.63
N LYS A 138 1.14 -12.22 12.22
CA LYS A 138 0.58 -12.08 10.86
C LYS A 138 0.01 -10.69 10.62
N LEU A 139 -0.78 -10.17 11.56
CA LEU A 139 -1.44 -8.86 11.44
C LEU A 139 -0.43 -7.72 11.35
N LEU A 140 0.59 -7.73 12.22
CA LEU A 140 1.60 -6.68 12.33
C LEU A 140 2.83 -6.90 11.45
N ARG A 141 2.81 -7.89 10.55
CA ARG A 141 3.96 -8.22 9.69
C ARG A 141 4.47 -7.00 8.90
N ASN A 142 3.53 -6.23 8.34
CA ASN A 142 3.86 -5.03 7.57
C ASN A 142 4.48 -3.95 8.46
N TYR A 143 3.93 -3.75 9.66
CA TYR A 143 4.49 -2.82 10.64
C TYR A 143 5.91 -3.23 11.07
N THR A 144 6.14 -4.51 11.35
CA THR A 144 7.47 -5.02 11.70
C THR A 144 8.45 -4.81 10.55
N ALA A 145 8.06 -5.13 9.31
CA ALA A 145 8.89 -4.89 8.14
C ALA A 145 9.21 -3.40 7.94
N TRP A 146 8.22 -2.52 8.11
CA TRP A 146 8.40 -1.06 8.03
C TRP A 146 9.35 -0.53 9.10
N CYS A 147 9.22 -0.98 10.36
CA CYS A 147 10.15 -0.63 11.43
C CYS A 147 11.58 -1.12 11.13
N SER A 148 11.73 -2.34 10.60
CA SER A 148 13.03 -2.88 10.18
C SER A 148 13.65 -2.07 9.05
N TYR A 149 12.86 -1.73 8.03
CA TYR A 149 13.29 -0.92 6.89
C TYR A 149 13.76 0.48 7.32
N LEU A 150 13.01 1.14 8.20
CA LEU A 150 13.39 2.44 8.73
C LEU A 150 14.46 2.36 9.83
N HIS A 151 14.87 1.19 10.29
CA HIS A 151 15.74 1.04 11.48
C HIS A 151 15.20 1.83 12.70
N VAL A 152 13.93 1.61 13.02
CA VAL A 152 13.24 2.18 14.19
C VAL A 152 12.82 1.03 15.11
N LYS A 153 12.99 1.21 16.42
CA LYS A 153 12.58 0.20 17.41
C LYS A 153 11.05 0.10 17.44
N PRO A 154 10.45 -1.09 17.33
CA PRO A 154 9.00 -1.24 17.43
C PRO A 154 8.51 -0.90 18.84
N ASN A 155 7.33 -0.27 18.95
CA ASN A 155 6.69 0.08 20.22
C ASN A 155 5.76 -1.03 20.74
N VAL A 156 5.79 -2.21 20.11
CA VAL A 156 5.00 -3.36 20.55
C VAL A 156 5.81 -4.11 21.62
N LEU A 157 5.48 -3.86 22.88
CA LEU A 157 6.12 -4.46 24.05
C LEU A 157 5.18 -5.55 24.61
N VAL A 158 5.37 -6.81 24.23
CA VAL A 158 4.49 -7.89 24.71
C VAL A 158 5.07 -8.45 26.00
N SER A 159 4.45 -8.12 27.14
CA SER A 159 4.77 -8.74 28.44
C SER A 159 3.74 -9.79 28.87
N ASP A 160 2.49 -9.64 28.45
CA ASP A 160 1.39 -10.56 28.78
C ASP A 160 0.35 -10.61 27.63
N HIS A 161 -0.47 -11.66 27.61
CA HIS A 161 -1.53 -11.94 26.64
C HIS A 161 -2.50 -10.78 26.48
N ARG A 162 -2.82 -10.09 27.59
CA ARG A 162 -3.69 -8.91 27.56
C ARG A 162 -3.07 -7.77 26.76
N GLN A 163 -1.79 -7.51 26.94
CA GLN A 163 -1.10 -6.45 26.21
C GLN A 163 -0.99 -6.80 24.73
N GLU A 164 -0.83 -8.08 24.43
CA GLU A 164 -0.87 -8.58 23.06
C GLU A 164 -2.24 -8.36 22.40
N LEU A 165 -3.34 -8.66 23.11
CA LEU A 165 -4.70 -8.34 22.67
C LEU A 165 -4.91 -6.84 22.47
N LEU A 166 -4.39 -5.99 23.35
CA LEU A 166 -4.50 -4.54 23.21
C LEU A 166 -3.85 -4.02 21.92
N TYR A 167 -2.65 -4.50 21.56
CA TYR A 167 -2.02 -4.09 20.30
C TYR A 167 -2.78 -4.59 19.07
N VAL A 168 -3.27 -5.83 19.12
CA VAL A 168 -4.09 -6.41 18.04
C VAL A 168 -5.37 -5.61 17.86
N ALA A 169 -6.08 -5.35 18.96
CA ALA A 169 -7.31 -4.56 18.98
C ALA A 169 -7.05 -3.13 18.48
N LEU A 170 -6.01 -2.47 18.97
CA LEU A 170 -5.62 -1.12 18.55
C LEU A 170 -5.38 -1.06 17.03
N TYR A 171 -4.64 -2.03 16.48
CA TYR A 171 -4.40 -2.07 15.03
C TYR A 171 -5.70 -2.25 14.24
N LEU A 172 -6.60 -3.15 14.68
CA LEU A 172 -7.88 -3.38 14.03
C LEU A 172 -8.81 -2.15 14.10
N LEU A 173 -8.82 -1.43 15.22
CA LEU A 173 -9.58 -0.19 15.38
C LEU A 173 -9.08 0.90 14.43
N ILE A 174 -7.75 1.08 14.34
CA ILE A 174 -7.12 1.98 13.36
C ILE A 174 -7.49 1.58 11.94
N TRP A 175 -7.35 0.29 11.61
CA TRP A 175 -7.67 -0.25 10.28
C TRP A 175 -9.16 -0.05 9.90
N GLY A 176 -10.05 -0.18 10.88
CA GLY A 176 -11.48 0.00 10.70
C GLY A 176 -11.86 1.43 10.31
N GLU A 177 -11.31 2.43 11.01
CA GLU A 177 -11.59 3.86 10.75
C GLU A 177 -10.76 4.45 9.61
N ALA A 178 -9.55 3.94 9.35
CA ALA A 178 -8.67 4.43 8.30
C ALA A 178 -9.01 3.88 6.90
N ALA A 179 -10.28 3.63 6.59
CA ALA A 179 -10.71 2.94 5.36
C ALA A 179 -10.11 3.56 4.08
N ASN A 180 -10.13 4.90 3.97
CA ASN A 180 -9.59 5.63 2.82
C ASN A 180 -8.04 5.60 2.74
N LEU A 181 -7.37 5.31 3.85
CA LEU A 181 -5.90 5.27 3.95
C LEU A 181 -5.34 3.83 3.81
N ARG A 182 -6.18 2.82 3.61
CA ARG A 182 -5.75 1.41 3.45
C ARG A 182 -4.81 1.18 2.27
N PHE A 183 -4.81 2.08 1.28
CA PHE A 183 -3.88 2.09 0.16
C PHE A 183 -2.51 2.67 0.51
N LEU A 184 -2.30 3.11 1.75
CA LEU A 184 -1.05 3.65 2.29
C LEU A 184 -0.57 2.81 3.49
N PRO A 185 -0.08 1.58 3.28
CA PRO A 185 0.26 0.68 4.39
C PRO A 185 1.36 1.22 5.32
N GLU A 186 2.29 2.02 4.81
CA GLU A 186 3.35 2.66 5.60
C GLU A 186 2.80 3.86 6.39
N CYS A 187 1.80 4.57 5.86
CA CYS A 187 1.05 5.57 6.63
C CYS A 187 0.33 4.93 7.82
N ILE A 188 -0.35 3.80 7.61
CA ILE A 188 -0.99 3.05 8.71
C ILE A 188 0.05 2.58 9.73
N SER A 189 1.21 2.12 9.26
CA SER A 189 2.31 1.69 10.14
C SER A 189 2.84 2.85 10.98
N TYR A 190 2.93 4.06 10.42
CA TYR A 190 3.28 5.28 11.15
C TYR A 190 2.25 5.64 12.23
N ILE A 191 0.95 5.64 11.88
CA ILE A 191 -0.12 5.93 12.84
C ILE A 191 -0.09 4.91 14.00
N PHE A 192 -0.02 3.61 13.66
CA PHE A 192 0.07 2.56 14.66
C PHE A 192 1.34 2.68 15.52
N HIS A 193 2.48 3.05 14.94
CA HIS A 193 3.73 3.24 15.68
C HIS A 193 3.57 4.23 16.83
N HIS A 194 2.96 5.38 16.58
CA HIS A 194 2.77 6.42 17.57
C HIS A 194 1.63 6.10 18.55
N MET A 195 0.52 5.54 18.08
CA MET A 195 -0.56 5.14 18.99
C MET A 195 -0.14 3.99 19.92
N ALA A 196 0.71 3.07 19.46
CA ALA A 196 1.29 2.04 20.32
C ALA A 196 2.25 2.64 21.37
N MET A 197 2.98 3.71 21.03
CA MET A 197 3.78 4.46 22.00
C MET A 197 2.90 5.12 23.06
N ASP A 198 1.79 5.75 22.66
CA ASP A 198 0.85 6.37 23.60
C ASP A 198 0.15 5.33 24.47
N LEU A 199 -0.22 4.18 23.89
CA LEU A 199 -0.74 3.04 24.66
C LEU A 199 0.26 2.60 25.74
N ASN A 200 1.55 2.50 25.41
CA ASN A 200 2.57 2.14 26.39
C ASN A 200 2.68 3.17 27.52
N ARG A 201 2.56 4.46 27.19
CA ARG A 201 2.53 5.53 28.20
C ARG A 201 1.34 5.35 29.13
N ILE A 202 0.14 5.11 28.59
CA ILE A 202 -1.07 4.88 29.38
C ILE A 202 -0.95 3.63 30.28
N LEU A 203 -0.26 2.60 29.81
CA LEU A 203 -0.06 1.35 30.56
C LEU A 203 1.01 1.45 31.67
N HIS A 204 2.08 2.23 31.46
CA HIS A 204 3.20 2.31 32.40
C HIS A 204 3.16 3.54 33.31
N ASP A 205 2.53 4.63 32.88
CA ASP A 205 2.54 5.91 33.60
C ASP A 205 1.24 6.08 34.40
N HIS A 206 1.23 5.54 35.62
CA HIS A 206 0.11 5.69 36.55
C HIS A 206 -0.03 7.11 37.10
N ASP A 207 1.05 7.91 37.09
CA ASP A 207 1.19 9.17 37.86
C ASP A 207 1.49 10.43 37.02
N SER A 208 1.64 10.35 35.70
CA SER A 208 1.89 11.56 34.91
C SER A 208 0.69 12.52 34.92
N LEU A 209 0.90 13.67 35.57
CA LEU A 209 0.13 14.92 35.51
C LEU A 209 -0.05 15.49 34.09
N HIS A 210 0.60 14.92 33.09
CA HIS A 210 0.17 15.05 31.71
C HIS A 210 -0.91 14.01 31.46
N GLU A 211 -2.14 14.35 31.89
CA GLU A 211 -3.31 13.76 31.27
C GLU A 211 -3.09 13.88 29.75
N PRO A 212 -3.20 12.78 28.98
CA PRO A 212 -3.34 12.93 27.53
C PRO A 212 -4.50 13.91 27.40
N SER A 213 -4.19 15.14 26.96
CA SER A 213 -5.09 16.29 26.98
C SER A 213 -6.47 15.76 26.66
N PRO A 214 -7.47 15.94 27.56
CA PRO A 214 -8.75 15.26 27.47
C PRO A 214 -9.14 15.35 26.01
N HIS A 215 -9.20 14.18 25.36
CA HIS A 215 -9.57 14.11 23.96
C HIS A 215 -11.02 14.58 23.93
N ASP A 216 -11.16 15.89 23.89
CA ASP A 216 -12.36 16.69 24.05
C ASP A 216 -13.20 16.35 22.84
N GLU A 217 -14.04 15.32 22.95
CA GLU A 217 -14.96 14.79 21.92
C GLU A 217 -14.44 14.80 20.46
N THR A 218 -13.12 14.68 20.27
CA THR A 218 -12.48 14.88 18.98
C THR A 218 -11.85 13.57 18.57
N ASN A 219 -12.68 12.83 17.85
CA ASN A 219 -12.50 11.47 17.38
C ASN A 219 -11.18 11.27 16.62
N PHE A 220 -10.59 10.07 16.76
CA PHE A 220 -9.44 9.60 15.98
C PHE A 220 -9.61 9.91 14.48
N LEU A 221 -10.80 9.64 13.94
CA LEU A 221 -11.18 9.95 12.56
C LEU A 221 -10.95 11.43 12.18
N GLU A 222 -11.38 12.37 13.01
CA GLU A 222 -11.33 13.81 12.72
C GLU A 222 -9.91 14.38 12.87
N ARG A 223 -9.15 13.93 13.87
CA ARG A 223 -7.81 14.47 14.16
C ARG A 223 -6.70 13.80 13.34
N VAL A 224 -6.82 12.49 13.09
CA VAL A 224 -5.74 11.70 12.47
C VAL A 224 -6.05 11.38 11.01
N VAL A 225 -7.21 10.78 10.75
CA VAL A 225 -7.52 10.26 9.41
C VAL A 225 -7.91 11.39 8.46
N LYS A 226 -8.78 12.31 8.90
CA LYS A 226 -9.37 13.35 8.05
C LYS A 226 -8.34 14.32 7.45
N PRO A 227 -7.31 14.83 8.17
CA PRO A 227 -6.34 15.73 7.56
C PRO A 227 -5.53 15.04 6.44
N ILE A 228 -5.14 13.79 6.65
CA ILE A 228 -4.42 12.98 5.64
C ILE A 228 -5.35 12.72 4.45
N TYR A 229 -6.61 12.38 4.70
CA TYR A 229 -7.61 12.18 3.66
C TYR A 229 -7.89 13.45 2.85
N GLN A 230 -8.04 14.61 3.49
CA GLN A 230 -8.26 15.89 2.81
C GLN A 230 -7.08 16.25 1.90
N THR A 231 -5.86 15.89 2.31
CA THR A 231 -4.66 16.07 1.48
C THR A 231 -4.75 15.22 0.22
N LEU A 232 -5.10 13.95 0.38
CA LEU A 232 -5.32 13.02 -0.74
C LEU A 232 -6.43 13.50 -1.68
N LEU A 233 -7.56 13.92 -1.11
CA LEU A 233 -8.69 14.44 -1.87
C LEU A 233 -8.28 15.67 -2.69
N SER A 234 -7.57 16.63 -2.09
CA SER A 234 -7.11 17.83 -2.80
C SER A 234 -6.12 17.52 -3.94
N GLU A 235 -5.27 16.51 -3.78
CA GLU A 235 -4.36 16.04 -4.82
C GLU A 235 -5.12 15.37 -5.97
N VAL A 236 -6.11 14.54 -5.65
CA VAL A 236 -6.97 13.88 -6.65
C VAL A 236 -7.83 14.90 -7.41
N GLU A 237 -8.45 15.85 -6.73
CA GLU A 237 -9.21 16.94 -7.36
C GLU A 237 -8.30 17.78 -8.27
N SER A 238 -7.05 18.00 -7.87
CA SER A 238 -6.07 18.70 -8.69
C SER A 238 -5.69 17.95 -9.98
N SER A 239 -5.93 16.64 -10.04
CA SER A 239 -5.69 15.81 -11.23
C SER A 239 -6.69 16.02 -12.37
N ARG A 240 -7.86 16.62 -12.07
CA ARG A 240 -9.00 16.81 -13.01
C ARG A 240 -9.33 15.51 -13.77
N ASP A 241 -9.63 14.44 -13.05
CA ASP A 241 -9.95 13.11 -13.61
C ASP A 241 -8.87 12.56 -14.56
N GLY A 242 -7.60 12.88 -14.28
CA GLY A 242 -6.46 12.41 -15.08
C GLY A 242 -6.18 13.20 -16.36
N THR A 243 -6.88 14.31 -16.62
CA THR A 243 -6.55 15.20 -17.76
C THR A 243 -5.25 15.97 -17.57
N VAL A 244 -4.80 16.14 -16.32
CA VAL A 244 -3.51 16.79 -16.02
C VAL A 244 -2.40 15.75 -16.08
N ALA A 245 -1.32 16.09 -16.80
CA ALA A 245 -0.12 15.25 -16.88
C ALA A 245 0.33 14.78 -15.49
N HIS A 246 0.55 13.47 -15.34
CA HIS A 246 0.91 12.80 -14.08
C HIS A 246 2.12 13.37 -13.33
N CYS A 247 2.92 14.22 -13.99
CA CYS A 247 4.04 14.94 -13.39
C CYS A 247 3.64 16.14 -12.53
N LYS A 248 2.37 16.57 -12.56
CA LYS A 248 1.89 17.79 -11.87
C LYS A 248 1.07 17.51 -10.62
N TRP A 249 0.75 16.25 -10.32
CA TRP A 249 -0.03 15.83 -9.16
C TRP A 249 0.54 14.54 -8.53
N ARG A 250 0.29 14.31 -7.25
CA ARG A 250 0.78 13.14 -6.50
C ARG A 250 -0.30 12.07 -6.37
N ASN A 251 0.05 10.81 -6.61
CA ASN A 251 -0.83 9.68 -6.36
C ASN A 251 -0.67 9.18 -4.90
N TYR A 252 -1.53 8.27 -4.47
CA TYR A 252 -1.42 7.55 -3.19
C TYR A 252 0.00 6.97 -3.01
N ASP A 253 0.59 6.38 -4.05
CA ASP A 253 1.94 5.81 -3.97
C ASP A 253 3.03 6.84 -3.62
N ASP A 254 2.98 8.03 -4.24
CA ASP A 254 3.91 9.13 -3.96
C ASP A 254 3.76 9.65 -2.52
N ILE A 255 2.53 9.66 -2.00
CA ILE A 255 2.24 10.06 -0.62
C ILE A 255 2.69 8.97 0.35
N ASN A 256 2.57 7.71 -0.04
CA ASN A 256 3.04 6.57 0.72
C ASN A 256 4.56 6.58 0.84
N GLU A 257 5.28 6.93 -0.23
CA GLU A 257 6.75 7.05 -0.28
C GLU A 257 7.28 7.99 0.81
N PHE A 258 6.52 9.03 1.19
CA PHE A 258 6.91 9.92 2.29
C PHE A 258 7.14 9.16 3.61
N PHE A 259 6.37 8.10 3.87
CA PHE A 259 6.47 7.27 5.07
C PHE A 259 7.61 6.23 4.98
N TRP A 260 8.30 6.14 3.85
CA TRP A 260 9.52 5.34 3.68
C TRP A 260 10.77 6.09 4.14
N SER A 261 10.63 7.31 4.67
CA SER A 261 11.74 8.09 5.20
C SER A 261 11.53 8.46 6.66
N LYS A 262 12.62 8.50 7.44
CA LYS A 262 12.63 9.04 8.82
C LYS A 262 12.20 10.52 8.89
N ARG A 263 12.08 11.21 7.75
CA ARG A 263 11.52 12.56 7.65
C ARG A 263 10.08 12.64 8.17
N CYS A 264 9.29 11.57 8.07
CA CYS A 264 7.92 11.57 8.60
C CYS A 264 7.87 11.89 10.10
N PHE A 265 8.79 11.35 10.91
CA PHE A 265 8.87 11.63 12.34
C PHE A 265 9.22 13.08 12.68
N LYS A 266 10.04 13.75 11.84
CA LYS A 266 10.47 15.14 12.07
C LYS A 266 9.45 16.15 11.58
N ASN A 267 8.86 15.88 10.41
CA ASN A 267 8.02 16.82 9.70
C ASN A 267 6.57 16.74 10.15
N LEU A 268 5.99 15.52 10.20
CA LEU A 268 4.58 15.34 10.52
C LEU A 268 4.31 15.48 12.02
N LYS A 269 5.29 15.08 12.85
CA LYS A 269 5.25 15.06 14.32
C LYS A 269 4.07 14.23 14.88
N TRP A 270 4.05 14.06 16.20
CA TRP A 270 2.93 13.43 16.90
C TRP A 270 2.65 14.19 18.20
N PRO A 271 1.46 14.80 18.40
CA PRO A 271 0.28 14.83 17.51
C PRO A 271 0.54 15.44 16.13
N ILE A 272 -0.30 15.10 15.15
CA ILE A 272 -0.14 15.52 13.75
C ILE A 272 -0.19 17.05 13.66
N ASP A 273 0.90 17.63 13.15
CA ASP A 273 1.00 19.07 12.89
C ASP A 273 0.41 19.36 11.50
N VAL A 274 -0.82 19.88 11.47
CA VAL A 274 -1.53 20.26 10.23
C VAL A 274 -0.80 21.38 9.48
N GLY A 275 0.04 22.17 10.17
CA GLY A 275 0.89 23.19 9.56
C GLY A 275 2.17 22.64 8.92
N SER A 276 2.44 21.33 9.06
CA SER A 276 3.68 20.75 8.56
C SER A 276 3.82 20.84 7.04
N ASP A 277 5.07 20.81 6.58
CA ASP A 277 5.44 20.79 5.16
C ASP A 277 4.75 19.65 4.37
N PHE A 278 4.28 18.59 5.04
CA PHE A 278 3.54 17.49 4.40
C PHE A 278 2.17 17.94 3.87
N PHE A 279 1.47 18.82 4.60
CA PHE A 279 0.14 19.33 4.25
C PHE A 279 0.22 20.63 3.44
N THR A 280 1.18 21.51 3.76
CA THR A 280 1.24 22.87 3.22
C THR A 280 2.06 22.97 1.93
N LYS A 281 3.17 22.24 1.83
CA LYS A 281 4.01 22.23 0.64
C LYS A 281 3.65 21.02 -0.20
N ARG A 282 3.26 21.25 -1.46
CA ARG A 282 3.35 20.23 -2.50
C ARG A 282 4.83 19.93 -2.73
N VAL A 283 5.44 19.16 -1.84
CA VAL A 283 6.80 18.65 -2.00
C VAL A 283 6.78 17.90 -3.33
N GLY A 284 7.49 18.45 -4.32
CA GLY A 284 7.51 17.89 -5.67
C GLY A 284 7.93 16.43 -5.62
N LYS A 285 7.39 15.63 -6.55
CA LYS A 285 7.70 14.21 -6.71
C LYS A 285 9.20 13.96 -6.52
N THR A 286 9.56 13.30 -5.42
CA THR A 286 10.94 12.89 -5.12
C THR A 286 11.33 11.63 -5.89
N GLY A 287 10.34 10.91 -6.44
CA GLY A 287 10.52 9.75 -7.29
C GLY A 287 10.71 10.05 -8.78
N PHE A 288 11.03 8.99 -9.52
CA PHE A 288 11.17 8.99 -10.97
C PHE A 288 9.89 9.47 -11.64
N VAL A 289 9.91 10.70 -12.15
CA VAL A 289 8.83 11.19 -13.01
C VAL A 289 9.05 10.60 -14.39
N GLU A 290 8.32 9.52 -14.72
CA GLU A 290 8.29 9.05 -16.10
C GLU A 290 7.62 10.12 -16.96
N ARG A 291 8.44 10.97 -17.58
CA ARG A 291 7.98 11.83 -18.67
C ARG A 291 7.72 10.90 -19.85
N ARG A 292 6.46 10.51 -20.01
CA ARG A 292 5.97 9.78 -21.19
C ARG A 292 6.18 10.67 -22.42
N SER A 293 7.33 10.54 -23.05
CA SER A 293 7.66 11.25 -24.28
C SER A 293 7.53 10.28 -25.45
N PHE A 294 7.18 10.79 -26.63
CA PHE A 294 7.16 9.98 -27.87
C PHE A 294 8.49 9.23 -28.08
N TRP A 295 9.60 9.87 -27.72
CA TRP A 295 10.94 9.31 -27.77
C TRP A 295 11.16 8.10 -26.85
N ASN A 296 10.34 7.91 -25.80
CA ASN A 296 10.42 6.70 -24.95
C ASN A 296 10.02 5.45 -25.73
N LEU A 297 9.13 5.57 -26.73
CA LEU A 297 8.74 4.47 -27.60
C LEU A 297 9.91 4.03 -28.50
N PHE A 298 10.64 5.00 -29.06
CA PHE A 298 11.84 4.73 -29.86
C PHE A 298 12.96 4.12 -29.02
N ARG A 299 13.17 4.61 -27.80
CA ARG A 299 14.19 4.07 -26.88
C ARG A 299 13.87 2.65 -26.41
N SER A 300 12.62 2.38 -26.05
CA SER A 300 12.23 1.09 -25.47
C SER A 300 12.23 -0.05 -26.50
N PHE A 301 12.02 0.27 -27.77
CA PHE A 301 11.96 -0.69 -28.87
C PHE A 301 13.05 -0.43 -29.93
N ASP A 302 14.26 -0.05 -29.50
CA ASP A 302 15.37 0.33 -30.39
C ASP A 302 15.67 -0.74 -31.46
N ARG A 303 15.70 -2.02 -31.06
CA ARG A 303 15.99 -3.14 -31.96
C ARG A 303 14.95 -3.29 -33.06
N LEU A 304 13.68 -3.05 -32.75
CA LEU A 304 12.57 -3.12 -33.70
C LEU A 304 12.75 -2.05 -34.77
N TRP A 305 12.98 -0.79 -34.35
CA TRP A 305 13.13 0.33 -35.27
C TRP A 305 14.36 0.19 -36.17
N VAL A 306 15.49 -0.24 -35.61
CA VAL A 306 16.70 -0.49 -36.40
C VAL A 306 16.45 -1.57 -37.44
N MET A 307 15.82 -2.69 -37.06
CA MET A 307 15.50 -3.76 -37.99
C MET A 307 14.57 -3.29 -39.13
N LEU A 308 13.51 -2.55 -38.80
CA LEU A 308 12.54 -2.06 -39.79
C LEU A 308 13.17 -1.09 -40.80
N VAL A 309 13.99 -0.14 -40.34
CA VAL A 309 14.63 0.85 -41.23
C VAL A 309 15.65 0.19 -42.15
N LEU A 310 16.48 -0.72 -41.63
CA LEU A 310 17.46 -1.43 -42.47
C LEU A 310 16.78 -2.35 -43.49
N PHE A 311 15.73 -3.06 -43.06
CA PHE A 311 14.94 -3.89 -43.96
C PHE A 311 14.27 -3.06 -45.06
N LEU A 312 13.70 -1.91 -44.71
CA LEU A 312 13.08 -1.00 -45.68
C LEU A 312 14.10 -0.50 -46.70
N GLN A 313 15.31 -0.15 -46.27
CA GLN A 313 16.37 0.27 -47.17
C GLN A 313 16.80 -0.84 -48.13
N VAL A 314 16.96 -2.08 -47.65
CA VAL A 314 17.23 -3.25 -48.51
C VAL A 314 16.11 -3.41 -49.53
N ALA A 315 14.86 -3.38 -49.08
CA ALA A 315 13.69 -3.58 -49.91
C ALA A 315 13.58 -2.51 -51.00
N ILE A 316 13.87 -1.24 -50.69
CA ILE A 316 13.88 -0.14 -51.67
C ILE A 316 15.00 -0.35 -52.69
N ILE A 317 16.22 -0.68 -52.26
CA ILE A 317 17.35 -0.90 -53.17
C ILE A 317 17.05 -2.03 -54.16
N VAL A 318 16.44 -3.11 -53.67
CA VAL A 318 16.09 -4.28 -54.50
C VAL A 318 14.87 -4.00 -55.38
N ALA A 319 13.88 -3.26 -54.89
CA ALA A 319 12.65 -2.95 -55.65
C ALA A 319 12.88 -1.95 -56.79
N LEU A 320 13.90 -1.10 -56.70
CA LEU A 320 14.26 -0.15 -57.76
C LEU A 320 14.97 -0.81 -58.95
N GLU A 321 15.47 -2.04 -58.77
CA GLU A 321 16.07 -2.82 -59.84
C GLU A 321 14.94 -3.66 -60.47
N ASP A 322 14.31 -3.16 -61.54
CA ASP A 322 13.15 -3.75 -62.24
C ASP A 322 13.40 -5.19 -62.74
N ARG A 323 13.41 -6.16 -61.82
CA ARG A 323 13.69 -7.57 -62.08
C ARG A 323 12.51 -8.41 -61.58
N ALA A 324 12.24 -9.51 -62.29
CA ALA A 324 11.12 -10.41 -61.96
C ALA A 324 11.22 -11.03 -60.55
N TYR A 325 12.44 -11.20 -60.02
CA TYR A 325 12.65 -11.74 -58.68
C TYR A 325 13.77 -11.01 -57.90
N PRO A 326 13.57 -10.76 -56.59
CA PRO A 326 14.51 -10.03 -55.72
C PRO A 326 15.94 -10.59 -55.69
N TRP A 327 16.09 -11.92 -55.73
CA TRP A 327 17.41 -12.57 -55.64
C TRP A 327 18.24 -12.44 -56.92
N HIS A 328 17.63 -12.15 -58.07
CA HIS A 328 18.36 -11.88 -59.30
C HIS A 328 19.00 -10.50 -59.28
N ALA A 329 18.38 -9.52 -58.62
CA ALA A 329 18.96 -8.19 -58.42
C ALA A 329 20.23 -8.23 -57.54
N LEU A 330 20.34 -9.20 -56.62
CA LEU A 330 21.50 -9.37 -55.73
C LEU A 330 22.76 -9.91 -56.41
N GLN A 331 22.64 -10.43 -57.64
CA GLN A 331 23.79 -10.90 -58.42
C GLN A 331 24.57 -9.74 -59.05
N ASP A 332 23.93 -8.57 -59.18
CA ASP A 332 24.56 -7.39 -59.74
C ASP A 332 25.55 -6.75 -58.76
N ARG A 333 26.74 -6.43 -59.27
CA ARG A 333 27.80 -5.75 -58.51
C ARG A 333 27.36 -4.36 -58.06
N ASP A 334 26.59 -3.65 -58.87
CA ASP A 334 26.16 -2.29 -58.54
C ASP A 334 25.15 -2.28 -57.39
N VAL A 335 24.25 -3.26 -57.35
CA VAL A 335 23.29 -3.47 -56.25
C VAL A 335 24.03 -3.89 -54.97
N GLN A 336 25.03 -4.76 -55.06
CA GLN A 336 25.86 -5.15 -53.92
C GLN A 336 26.60 -3.95 -53.31
N VAL A 337 27.14 -3.05 -54.13
CA VAL A 337 27.76 -1.81 -53.65
C VAL A 337 26.73 -0.90 -52.98
N ARG A 338 25.51 -0.78 -53.54
CA ARG A 338 24.42 -0.02 -52.90
C ARG A 338 23.99 -0.64 -51.57
N LEU A 339 23.98 -1.95 -51.43
CA LEU A 339 23.65 -2.62 -50.16
C LEU A 339 24.66 -2.32 -49.05
N LEU A 340 25.92 -2.00 -49.36
CA LEU A 340 26.89 -1.57 -48.34
C LEU A 340 26.46 -0.27 -47.64
N THR A 341 25.55 0.52 -48.23
CA THR A 341 24.98 1.71 -47.56
C THR A 341 24.19 1.38 -46.29
N ILE A 342 23.82 0.11 -46.08
CA ILE A 342 23.16 -0.40 -44.86
C ILE A 342 24.08 -0.23 -43.64
N PHE A 343 25.40 -0.36 -43.81
CA PHE A 343 26.34 -0.16 -42.70
C PHE A 343 26.40 1.30 -42.26
N LEU A 344 26.26 2.23 -43.22
CA LEU A 344 26.23 3.66 -42.95
C LEU A 344 24.95 4.05 -42.19
N THR A 345 23.79 3.59 -42.66
CA THR A 345 22.51 3.84 -41.99
C THR A 345 22.42 3.17 -40.63
N TRP A 346 22.94 1.95 -40.47
CA TRP A 346 23.03 1.29 -39.16
C TRP A 346 23.87 2.11 -38.18
N SER A 347 25.03 2.61 -38.62
CA SER A 347 25.90 3.47 -37.81
C SER A 347 25.20 4.77 -37.41
N ALA A 348 24.47 5.40 -38.34
CA ALA A 348 23.68 6.61 -38.06
C ALA A 348 22.55 6.35 -37.06
N LEU A 349 21.84 5.22 -37.17
CA LEU A 349 20.78 4.84 -36.23
C LEU A 349 21.33 4.56 -34.82
N ARG A 350 22.51 3.92 -34.71
CA ARG A 350 23.18 3.71 -33.43
C ARG A 350 23.66 5.01 -32.80
N PHE A 351 24.11 5.95 -33.62
CA PHE A 351 24.45 7.29 -33.17
C PHE A 351 23.21 8.07 -32.68
N LEU A 352 22.09 7.98 -33.41
CA LEU A 352 20.84 8.61 -33.00
C LEU A 352 20.32 8.04 -31.67
N GLN A 353 20.41 6.72 -31.49
CA GLN A 353 20.05 6.05 -30.24
C GLN A 353 20.88 6.54 -29.06
N SER A 354 22.21 6.60 -29.21
CA SER A 354 23.09 7.05 -28.13
C SER A 354 22.89 8.54 -27.80
N LEU A 355 22.60 9.37 -28.80
CA LEU A 355 22.23 10.77 -28.61
C LEU A 355 20.90 10.91 -27.85
N LEU A 356 19.89 10.08 -28.18
CA LEU A 356 18.61 10.03 -27.48
C LEU A 356 18.77 9.63 -26.02
N ASP A 357 19.58 8.60 -25.74
CA ASP A 357 19.89 8.16 -24.39
C ASP A 357 20.58 9.27 -23.59
N LEU A 358 21.54 9.98 -24.19
CA LEU A 358 22.23 11.11 -23.55
C LEU A 358 21.26 12.26 -23.25
N LEU A 359 20.44 12.68 -24.22
CA LEU A 359 19.48 13.77 -24.06
C LEU A 359 18.43 13.45 -22.99
N MET A 360 17.96 12.21 -22.94
CA MET A 360 16.99 11.77 -21.93
C MET A 360 17.62 11.69 -20.54
N GLN A 361 18.83 11.13 -20.41
CA GLN A 361 19.52 11.03 -19.14
C GLN A 361 19.93 12.40 -18.58
N CYS A 362 20.37 13.33 -19.43
CA CYS A 362 20.64 14.72 -19.07
C CYS A 362 19.36 15.43 -18.57
N ARG A 363 18.20 15.15 -19.18
CA ARG A 363 16.91 15.66 -18.69
C ARG A 363 16.46 15.04 -17.36
N LEU A 364 17.01 13.89 -16.98
CA LEU A 364 16.70 13.15 -15.75
C LEU A 364 17.72 13.40 -14.61
N GLY A 365 18.80 14.16 -14.84
CA GLY A 365 19.77 14.52 -13.79
C GLY A 365 20.65 13.38 -13.26
N MET A 366 20.65 12.22 -13.91
CA MET A 366 21.42 11.03 -13.51
C MET A 366 22.88 11.13 -14.00
N LYS A 367 23.77 11.69 -13.18
CA LYS A 367 25.17 11.95 -13.55
C LYS A 367 26.05 10.69 -13.72
N HIS A 368 25.69 9.57 -13.09
CA HIS A 368 26.58 8.40 -13.00
C HIS A 368 26.62 7.51 -14.26
N GLN A 369 25.63 7.60 -15.16
CA GLN A 369 25.50 6.70 -16.32
C GLN A 369 25.93 7.33 -17.66
N ILE A 370 26.16 8.65 -17.66
CA ILE A 370 26.60 9.47 -18.81
C ILE A 370 28.00 9.05 -19.30
N THR A 371 28.83 8.50 -18.42
CA THR A 371 30.21 8.10 -18.74
C THR A 371 30.24 6.91 -19.69
N TYR A 372 29.36 5.92 -19.51
CA TYR A 372 29.33 4.70 -20.33
C TYR A 372 28.83 4.99 -21.76
N THR A 373 27.79 5.82 -21.88
CA THR A 373 27.25 6.26 -23.18
C THR A 373 28.26 7.13 -23.93
N SER A 374 28.99 8.02 -23.25
CA SER A 374 30.07 8.83 -23.84
C SER A 374 31.24 7.98 -24.36
N ILE A 375 31.61 6.91 -23.65
CA ILE A 375 32.64 5.95 -24.10
C ILE A 375 32.18 5.20 -25.37
N CYS A 376 30.92 4.74 -25.41
CA CYS A 376 30.37 4.10 -26.61
C CYS A 376 30.36 5.05 -27.81
N PHE A 377 30.06 6.33 -27.58
CA PHE A 377 30.05 7.39 -28.60
C PHE A 377 31.43 7.59 -29.24
N THR A 378 32.47 7.67 -28.40
CA THR A 378 33.85 7.84 -28.87
C THR A 378 34.39 6.62 -29.60
N LEU A 379 34.01 5.41 -29.19
CA LEU A 379 34.34 4.17 -29.89
C LEU A 379 33.66 4.07 -31.25
N LEU A 380 32.35 4.36 -31.32
CA LEU A 380 31.59 4.33 -32.57
C LEU A 380 32.12 5.37 -33.57
N TYR A 381 32.43 6.58 -33.11
CA TYR A 381 33.04 7.63 -33.95
C TYR A 381 34.39 7.18 -34.53
N ARG A 382 35.26 6.55 -33.72
CA ARG A 382 36.55 6.05 -34.19
C ARG A 382 36.42 4.93 -35.22
N ILE A 383 35.42 4.06 -35.06
CA ILE A 383 35.15 2.99 -36.03
C ILE A 383 34.65 3.57 -37.36
N ILE A 384 33.73 4.54 -37.32
CA ILE A 384 33.21 5.22 -38.53
C ILE A 384 34.33 6.01 -39.23
N ALA A 385 35.14 6.75 -38.47
CA ALA A 385 36.28 7.51 -39.00
C ALA A 385 37.38 6.60 -39.57
N GLY A 386 37.57 5.40 -39.01
CA GLY A 386 38.48 4.39 -39.54
C GLY A 386 37.96 3.67 -40.79
N TRP A 387 36.64 3.64 -40.99
CA TRP A 387 35.99 3.02 -42.15
C TRP A 387 35.92 3.92 -43.38
N PHE A 388 36.10 5.25 -43.23
CA PHE A 388 36.26 6.16 -44.36
C PHE A 388 37.70 6.04 -44.89
N PRO A 389 37.96 5.34 -46.00
CA PRO A 389 39.31 5.26 -46.54
C PRO A 389 39.65 6.65 -47.10
N ARG A 390 40.88 7.10 -46.89
CA ARG A 390 41.48 8.24 -47.60
C ARG A 390 41.33 8.02 -49.11
N ARG A 391 40.26 8.52 -49.72
CA ARG A 391 40.16 8.81 -51.16
C ARG A 391 40.09 10.31 -51.33
N GLN A 392 41.26 10.94 -51.28
CA GLN A 392 41.67 12.11 -52.07
C GLN A 392 42.89 12.74 -51.40
N LEU A 393 44.06 12.42 -51.92
CA LEU A 393 45.23 13.29 -52.10
C LEU A 393 46.30 12.43 -52.80
N GLY A 394 46.01 12.13 -54.06
CA GLY A 394 46.99 11.72 -55.07
C GLY A 394 47.03 12.83 -56.11
N LEU A 395 47.66 13.95 -55.73
CA LEU A 395 48.29 14.87 -56.66
C LEU A 395 49.77 14.50 -56.61
N GLU A 396 50.17 13.63 -57.53
CA GLU A 396 51.42 13.62 -58.31
C GLU A 396 51.45 12.36 -59.18
#